data_AF-A0A0P9CZM9-F1
#
_entry.id   AF-A0A0P9CZM9-F1
#
_cell.length_a   1.000
_cell.length_b   1.000
_cell.length_c   1.000
_cell.angle_alpha   90.00
_cell.angle_beta   90.00
_cell.angle_gamma   90.00
#
_symmetry.space_group_name_H-M   'P 1'
#
loop_
_entity.id
_entity.type
_entity.pdbx_description
1 polymer ?
#
loop_
_entity_poly.entity_id
_entity_poly.type
_entity_poly.pdbx_seq_one_letter_code
_entity_poly.pdbx_strand_id
1 'polypeptide(L)'
;PYNYTWSINGNNYYTKDVNVSFSASGSYTIELTVRDAADYSVDTSMSETVNSDPVVSASSNVTSADVNYPIEFSSSPSGGTGPYSYSWALNGNVISTSQDFSYSFSTSGSYTLTV
;
A
#
# COMPACT_ATOMS: atom_id res chain seq x y z
N PRO A 1 -11.11 -39.34 6.40
CA PRO A 1 -11.22 -37.90 6.68
C PRO A 1 -9.83 -37.28 6.57
N TYR A 2 -9.71 -36.03 6.13
CA TYR A 2 -8.42 -35.33 6.07
C TYR A 2 -8.26 -34.41 7.28
N ASN A 3 -7.04 -34.35 7.82
CA ASN A 3 -6.61 -33.42 8.85
C ASN A 3 -5.69 -32.38 8.20
N TYR A 4 -5.96 -31.10 8.46
CA TYR A 4 -5.22 -29.98 7.89
C TYR A 4 -4.42 -29.32 9.01
N THR A 5 -3.15 -28.98 8.73
CA THR A 5 -2.31 -28.18 9.63
C THR A 5 -1.66 -27.08 8.83
N TRP A 6 -2.01 -25.83 9.12
CA TRP A 6 -1.34 -24.65 8.60
C TRP A 6 -0.27 -24.18 9.58
N SER A 7 0.97 -24.03 9.14
CA SER A 7 2.05 -23.36 9.90
C SER A 7 2.26 -21.96 9.33
N ILE A 8 1.93 -20.94 10.13
CA ILE A 8 1.97 -19.53 9.73
C ILE A 8 2.61 -18.73 10.86
N ASN A 9 3.75 -18.08 10.57
CA ASN A 9 4.46 -17.23 11.53
C ASN A 9 4.73 -17.92 12.88
N GLY A 10 5.15 -19.19 12.84
CA GLY A 10 5.45 -20.02 14.02
C GLY A 10 4.23 -20.54 14.78
N ASN A 11 3.01 -20.32 14.29
CA ASN A 11 1.77 -20.83 14.89
C ASN A 11 1.13 -21.90 14.00
N ASN A 12 0.51 -22.90 14.62
CA ASN A 12 -0.20 -23.97 13.93
C ASN A 12 -1.72 -23.80 14.03
N TYR A 13 -2.42 -24.00 12.92
CA TYR A 13 -3.88 -23.95 12.82
C TYR A 13 -4.41 -25.26 12.23
N TYR A 14 -5.42 -25.85 12.86
CA TYR A 14 -5.92 -27.20 12.53
C TYR A 14 -7.29 -27.18 11.85
N THR A 15 -7.41 -26.37 10.80
CA THR A 15 -8.65 -26.16 10.04
C THR A 15 -8.40 -26.31 8.55
N LYS A 16 -9.44 -26.67 7.80
CA LYS A 16 -9.35 -26.73 6.33
C LYS A 16 -8.97 -25.37 5.75
N ASP A 17 -9.67 -24.32 6.21
CA ASP A 17 -9.48 -22.94 5.79
C ASP A 17 -9.05 -22.10 7.00
N VAL A 18 -8.13 -21.16 6.81
CA VAL A 18 -7.61 -20.28 7.86
C VAL A 18 -7.68 -18.82 7.43
N ASN A 19 -7.89 -17.91 8.37
CA ASN A 19 -7.82 -16.47 8.17
C ASN A 19 -6.85 -15.88 9.21
N VAL A 20 -5.78 -15.25 8.74
CA VAL A 20 -4.73 -14.69 9.60
C VAL A 20 -4.42 -13.26 9.13
N SER A 21 -4.24 -12.35 10.09
CA SER A 21 -3.74 -11.00 9.85
C SER A 21 -2.27 -10.89 10.28
N PHE A 22 -1.45 -10.20 9.48
CA PHE A 22 -0.05 -9.92 9.81
C PHE A 22 0.07 -8.49 10.35
N SER A 23 0.76 -8.32 11.48
CA SER A 23 0.92 -7.02 12.14
C SER A 23 2.14 -6.23 11.67
N ALA A 24 2.99 -6.83 10.83
CA ALA A 24 4.21 -6.22 10.32
C ALA A 24 4.36 -6.51 8.83
N SER A 25 5.03 -5.60 8.13
CA SER A 25 5.44 -5.84 6.76
C SER A 25 6.56 -6.87 6.69
N GLY A 26 6.54 -7.71 5.67
CA GLY A 26 7.56 -8.73 5.46
C GLY A 26 7.12 -9.80 4.49
N SER A 27 8.03 -10.74 4.23
CA SER A 27 7.72 -11.97 3.51
C SER A 27 7.45 -13.09 4.51
N TYR A 28 6.31 -13.75 4.36
CA TYR A 28 5.85 -14.83 5.23
C TYR A 28 5.73 -16.12 4.43
N THR A 29 6.46 -17.15 4.87
CA THR A 29 6.26 -18.51 4.39
C THR A 29 5.07 -19.14 5.13
N ILE A 30 4.15 -19.70 4.36
CA ILE A 30 2.96 -20.40 4.83
C ILE A 30 3.09 -21.85 4.36
N GLU A 31 3.00 -22.79 5.30
CA GLU A 31 3.09 -24.22 5.02
C GLU A 31 1.75 -24.88 5.34
N LEU A 32 1.32 -25.81 4.48
CA LEU A 32 0.13 -26.63 4.70
C LEU A 32 0.52 -28.10 4.64
N THR A 33 0.23 -28.81 5.72
CA THR A 33 0.25 -30.27 5.79
C THR A 33 -1.17 -30.81 5.74
N VAL A 34 -1.42 -31.79 4.87
CA VAL A 34 -2.67 -32.55 4.84
C VAL A 34 -2.37 -34.01 5.12
N ARG A 35 -3.03 -34.58 6.14
CA ARG A 35 -2.92 -35.98 6.53
C ARG A 35 -4.24 -36.71 6.30
N ASP A 36 -4.19 -37.88 5.68
CA ASP A 36 -5.37 -38.73 5.48
C ASP A 36 -5.67 -39.63 6.70
N ALA A 37 -6.70 -40.49 6.58
CA ALA A 37 -7.09 -41.39 7.66
C ALA A 37 -6.20 -42.64 7.79
N ALA A 38 -5.31 -42.88 6.82
CA ALA A 38 -4.34 -43.96 6.82
C ALA A 38 -2.94 -43.48 7.26
N ASP A 39 -2.86 -42.25 7.81
CA ASP A 39 -1.66 -41.59 8.32
C ASP A 39 -0.62 -41.18 7.27
N TYR A 40 -1.01 -41.12 6.00
CA TYR A 40 -0.18 -40.53 4.95
C TYR A 40 -0.34 -39.02 4.93
N SER A 41 0.77 -38.29 4.81
CA SER A 41 0.80 -36.83 4.79
C SER A 41 1.47 -36.29 3.53
N VAL A 42 1.01 -35.14 3.07
CA VAL A 42 1.62 -34.35 2.00
C VAL A 42 1.70 -32.90 2.44
N ASP A 43 2.73 -32.20 1.96
CA ASP A 43 3.02 -30.83 2.33
C ASP A 43 3.16 -29.94 1.09
N THR A 44 2.78 -28.67 1.24
CA THR A 44 3.05 -27.61 0.27
C THR A 44 3.38 -26.30 1.00
N SER A 45 4.02 -25.37 0.31
CA SER A 45 4.30 -24.04 0.85
C SER A 45 4.02 -22.94 -0.17
N MET A 46 3.71 -21.75 0.35
CA MET A 46 3.57 -20.53 -0.41
C MET A 46 4.20 -19.35 0.35
N SER A 47 4.50 -18.27 -0.37
CA SER A 47 5.04 -17.05 0.21
C SER A 47 4.05 -15.92 0.01
N GLU A 48 3.76 -15.19 1.07
CA GLU A 48 2.94 -13.99 1.03
C GLU A 48 3.76 -12.77 1.43
N THR A 49 3.63 -11.67 0.69
CA THR A 49 4.32 -10.42 1.00
C THR A 49 3.33 -9.40 1.54
N VAL A 50 3.55 -8.99 2.78
CA VAL A 50 2.79 -7.93 3.45
C VAL A 50 3.59 -6.64 3.29
N ASN A 51 3.04 -5.69 2.52
CA ASN A 51 3.69 -4.40 2.29
C ASN A 51 3.59 -3.53 3.56
N SER A 52 4.52 -2.59 3.71
CA SER A 52 4.39 -1.53 4.71
C SER A 52 3.17 -0.65 4.43
N ASP A 53 2.78 0.21 5.36
CA ASP A 53 1.80 1.25 5.06
C ASP A 53 2.32 2.18 3.95
N PRO A 54 1.42 2.75 3.12
CA PRO A 54 1.80 3.70 2.09
C PRO A 54 2.27 5.01 2.71
N VAL A 55 3.31 5.61 2.12
CA VAL A 55 3.79 6.95 2.42
C VAL A 55 3.89 7.75 1.13
N VAL A 56 3.71 9.07 1.20
CA VAL A 56 3.76 9.96 0.03
C VAL A 56 4.61 11.19 0.31
N SER A 57 5.39 11.60 -0.68
CA SER A 57 6.06 12.90 -0.71
C SER A 57 5.53 13.74 -1.87
N ALA A 58 5.47 15.05 -1.67
CA ALA A 58 5.07 16.03 -2.68
C ALA A 58 6.24 16.97 -3.02
N SER A 59 6.31 17.41 -4.28
CA SER A 59 7.28 18.41 -4.74
C SER A 59 6.67 19.34 -5.79
N SER A 60 7.34 20.46 -6.02
CA SER A 60 7.09 21.37 -7.14
C SER A 60 8.37 21.60 -7.93
N ASN A 61 8.24 21.93 -9.22
CA ASN A 61 9.39 22.24 -10.09
C ASN A 61 10.08 23.57 -9.75
N VAL A 62 9.43 24.44 -8.98
CA VAL A 62 9.95 25.75 -8.53
C VAL A 62 9.64 26.00 -7.05
N THR A 63 10.47 26.81 -6.39
CA THR A 63 10.24 27.26 -4.99
C THR A 63 9.46 28.57 -4.90
N SER A 64 9.45 29.35 -5.96
CA SER A 64 8.67 30.60 -6.11
C SER A 64 8.42 30.86 -7.59
N ALA A 65 7.26 31.42 -7.93
CA ALA A 65 6.91 31.79 -9.30
C ALA A 65 6.09 33.08 -9.34
N ASP A 66 6.09 33.75 -10.49
CA ASP A 66 5.23 34.90 -10.74
C ASP A 66 3.76 34.47 -10.84
N VAL A 67 2.85 35.42 -10.61
CA VAL A 67 1.41 35.21 -10.79
C VAL A 67 1.13 34.70 -12.21
N ASN A 68 0.23 33.73 -12.33
CA ASN A 68 -0.16 33.00 -13.55
C ASN A 68 0.92 32.10 -14.17
N TYR A 69 2.13 31.99 -13.58
CA TYR A 69 3.12 31.03 -14.04
C TYR A 69 2.66 29.58 -13.75
N PRO A 70 2.71 28.66 -14.74
CA PRO A 70 2.36 27.27 -14.53
C PRO A 70 3.42 26.55 -13.70
N ILE A 71 3.02 26.04 -12.54
CA ILE A 71 3.86 25.24 -11.65
C ILE A 71 3.49 23.78 -11.83
N GLU A 72 4.48 22.90 -11.97
CA GLU A 72 4.28 21.46 -11.98
C GLU A 72 4.40 20.94 -10.55
N PHE A 73 3.37 20.22 -10.10
CA PHE A 73 3.32 19.54 -8.82
C PHE A 73 3.35 18.04 -9.06
N SER A 74 4.18 17.35 -8.28
CA SER A 74 4.36 15.90 -8.39
C SER A 74 4.24 15.20 -7.05
N SER A 75 3.76 13.96 -7.07
CA SER A 75 3.72 13.10 -5.88
C SER A 75 4.46 11.78 -6.11
N SER A 76 5.12 11.29 -5.07
CA SER A 76 5.89 10.05 -5.11
C SER A 76 5.43 9.13 -3.97
N PRO A 77 4.36 8.33 -4.18
CA PRO A 77 3.94 7.35 -3.20
C PRO A 77 4.89 6.14 -3.19
N SER A 78 5.03 5.51 -2.03
CA SER A 78 5.80 4.28 -1.84
C SER A 78 5.22 3.45 -0.70
N GLY A 79 5.61 2.17 -0.62
CA GLY A 79 4.98 1.23 0.32
C GLY A 79 3.54 0.88 -0.09
N GLY A 80 2.77 0.29 0.81
CA GLY A 80 1.37 -0.07 0.57
C GLY A 80 1.17 -1.08 -0.57
N THR A 81 -0.10 -1.29 -0.92
CA THR A 81 -0.52 -2.10 -2.06
C THR A 81 -1.28 -1.21 -3.03
N GLY A 82 -0.79 -1.12 -4.27
CA GLY A 82 -1.44 -0.34 -5.32
C GLY A 82 -2.75 -0.97 -5.83
N PRO A 83 -3.51 -0.26 -6.70
CA PRO A 83 -3.21 1.07 -7.24
C PRO A 83 -3.44 2.21 -6.23
N TYR A 84 -2.67 3.30 -6.36
CA TYR A 84 -2.88 4.51 -5.54
C TYR A 84 -3.96 5.42 -6.12
N SER A 85 -4.58 6.21 -5.24
CA SER A 85 -5.48 7.31 -5.59
C SER A 85 -4.94 8.60 -5.01
N TYR A 86 -5.12 9.71 -5.73
CA TYR A 86 -4.53 11.01 -5.39
C TYR A 86 -5.62 12.06 -5.19
N SER A 87 -5.39 12.99 -4.26
CA SER A 87 -6.31 14.09 -3.97
C SER A 87 -5.55 15.33 -3.54
N TRP A 88 -5.09 16.09 -4.53
CA TRP A 88 -4.43 17.36 -4.27
C TRP A 88 -5.43 18.42 -3.83
N ALA A 89 -5.19 19.03 -2.68
CA ALA A 89 -6.03 20.07 -2.13
C ALA A 89 -5.27 21.37 -1.90
N LEU A 90 -5.91 22.49 -2.24
CA LEU A 90 -5.49 23.83 -1.89
C LEU A 90 -6.42 24.38 -0.83
N ASN A 91 -5.89 24.66 0.36
CA ASN A 91 -6.67 25.13 1.51
C ASN A 91 -7.89 24.25 1.81
N GLY A 92 -7.73 22.92 1.68
CA GLY A 92 -8.79 21.93 1.91
C GLY A 92 -9.75 21.68 0.74
N ASN A 93 -9.64 22.42 -0.37
CA ASN A 93 -10.46 22.19 -1.56
C ASN A 93 -9.69 21.39 -2.60
N VAL A 94 -10.26 20.29 -3.08
CA VAL A 94 -9.62 19.44 -4.10
C VAL A 94 -9.49 20.20 -5.42
N ILE A 95 -8.28 20.23 -5.97
CA ILE A 95 -7.93 20.88 -7.23
C ILE A 95 -7.44 19.89 -8.30
N SER A 96 -7.02 18.69 -7.91
CA SER A 96 -6.60 17.64 -8.84
C SER A 96 -6.70 16.24 -8.20
N THR A 97 -6.98 15.24 -9.02
CA THR A 97 -6.95 13.81 -8.66
C THR A 97 -5.90 13.00 -9.42
N SER A 98 -5.07 13.68 -10.22
CA SER A 98 -3.92 13.09 -10.90
C SER A 98 -2.72 13.01 -9.95
N GLN A 99 -1.81 12.04 -10.18
CA GLN A 99 -0.55 11.94 -9.44
C GLN A 99 0.26 13.24 -9.55
N ASP A 100 0.41 13.70 -10.78
CA ASP A 100 1.12 14.92 -11.16
C ASP A 100 0.17 15.83 -11.95
N PHE A 101 0.30 17.14 -11.77
CA PHE A 101 -0.53 18.12 -12.48
C PHE A 101 0.15 19.49 -12.54
N SER A 102 -0.34 20.35 -13.44
CA SER A 102 0.08 21.76 -13.52
C SER A 102 -1.00 22.68 -12.96
N TYR A 103 -0.59 23.71 -12.22
CA TYR A 103 -1.49 24.70 -11.64
C TYR A 103 -0.84 26.08 -11.59
N SER A 104 -1.63 27.13 -11.84
CA SER A 104 -1.20 28.53 -11.77
C SER A 104 -2.02 29.29 -10.73
N PHE A 105 -1.36 30.11 -9.91
CA PHE A 105 -2.04 30.98 -8.95
C PHE A 105 -2.33 32.35 -9.58
N SER A 106 -3.56 32.82 -9.47
CA SER A 106 -4.01 34.10 -10.03
C SER A 106 -3.77 35.30 -9.12
N THR A 107 -3.37 35.06 -7.87
CA THR A 107 -3.01 36.08 -6.89
C THR A 107 -1.63 35.78 -6.30
N SER A 108 -0.95 36.82 -5.83
CA SER A 108 0.32 36.64 -5.11
C SER A 108 0.05 36.18 -3.68
N GLY A 109 0.91 35.31 -3.16
CA GLY A 109 0.77 34.79 -1.79
C GLY A 109 1.62 33.56 -1.53
N SER A 110 1.48 33.02 -0.32
CA SER A 110 2.01 31.72 0.07
C SER A 110 0.86 30.72 0.11
N TYR A 111 1.03 29.60 -0.59
CA TYR A 111 0.02 28.56 -0.71
C TYR A 111 0.55 27.25 -0.15
N THR A 112 -0.28 26.54 0.60
CA THR A 112 0.02 25.20 1.10
C THR A 112 -0.88 24.21 0.39
N LEU A 113 -0.27 23.23 -0.27
CA LEU A 113 -0.94 22.11 -0.90
C LEU A 113 -0.73 20.86 -0.05
N THR A 114 -1.72 19.97 -0.09
CA THR A 114 -1.64 18.61 0.47
C THR A 114 -2.02 17.61 -0.62
N VAL A 115 -1.47 16.40 -0.57
CA VAL A 115 -1.78 15.27 -1.47
C VAL A 115 -1.96 13.99 -0.66
#